data_AF-A0A5S3Y8X4-F1
#
_entry.id   AF-A0A5S3Y8X4-F1
#
_cell.length_a   1.000
_cell.length_b   1.000
_cell.length_c   1.000
_cell.angle_alpha   90.00
_cell.angle_beta   90.00
_cell.angle_gamma   90.00
#
_symmetry.space_group_name_H-M   'P 1'
#
loop_
_entity.id
_entity.type
_entity.pdbx_description
1 polymer ?
#
loop_
_entity_poly.entity_id
_entity_poly.type
_entity_poly.pdbx_seq_one_letter_code
_entity_poly.pdbx_strand_id
1 'polypeptide(L)' 'KCLGVHPVGTIVKLTNERLALVLEGNKSNPIKPKVKLFYNAKHGHHVTPKDLDLNEPDQSIKIVSSIKP' A
#
# COMPACT_ATOMS: atom_id res chain seq x y z
N LYS A 1 15.05 -5.10 -7.68
CA LYS A 1 13.88 -4.62 -6.89
C LYS A 1 12.84 -5.73 -6.94
N CYS A 2 12.80 -6.59 -5.93
CA CYS A 2 11.87 -7.73 -5.92
C CYS A 2 10.44 -7.20 -5.75
N LEU A 3 9.52 -7.57 -6.65
CA LEU A 3 8.08 -7.48 -6.42
C LEU A 3 7.68 -8.58 -5.42
N GLY A 4 8.35 -8.57 -4.26
CA GLY A 4 8.23 -9.58 -3.22
C GLY A 4 7.07 -9.25 -2.30
N VAL A 5 6.56 -10.29 -1.65
CA VAL A 5 5.52 -10.19 -0.62
C VAL A 5 5.90 -9.13 0.40
N HIS A 6 5.03 -8.15 0.60
CA HIS A 6 5.22 -7.10 1.60
C HIS A 6 4.63 -7.58 2.92
N PRO A 7 5.43 -7.80 3.98
CA PRO A 7 4.91 -8.27 5.24
C PRO A 7 4.05 -7.19 5.91
N VAL A 8 3.12 -7.65 6.75
CA VAL A 8 2.30 -6.78 7.61
C VAL A 8 3.19 -5.84 8.42
N GLY A 9 2.76 -4.59 8.56
CA GLY A 9 3.51 -3.53 9.23
C GLY A 9 4.51 -2.79 8.32
N THR A 10 4.69 -3.22 7.06
CA THR A 10 5.54 -2.49 6.11
C THR A 10 4.83 -1.23 5.62
N ILE A 11 5.56 -0.11 5.54
CA ILE A 11 5.09 1.09 4.84
C ILE A 11 5.38 0.92 3.35
N VAL A 12 4.37 1.13 2.50
CA VAL A 12 4.47 1.02 1.05
C VAL A 12 4.04 2.31 0.38
N LYS A 13 4.77 2.70 -0.68
CA LYS A 13 4.38 3.77 -1.60
C LYS A 13 3.50 3.19 -2.70
N LEU A 14 2.36 3.84 -2.92
CA LEU A 14 1.39 3.49 -3.94
C LEU A 14 1.63 4.28 -5.24
N THR A 15 1.05 3.81 -6.36
CA THR A 15 1.17 4.45 -7.68
C THR A 15 0.63 5.88 -7.74
N ASN A 16 -0.29 6.23 -6.84
CA ASN A 16 -0.84 7.58 -6.71
C ASN A 16 -0.04 8.48 -5.76
N GLU A 17 1.21 8.12 -5.46
CA GLU A 17 2.13 8.87 -4.60
C GLU A 17 1.63 9.03 -3.15
N ARG A 18 0.80 8.10 -2.70
CA ARG A 18 0.38 8.02 -1.29
C ARG A 18 1.14 6.91 -0.57
N LEU A 19 1.28 7.05 0.73
CA LEU A 19 1.84 6.03 1.60
C LEU A 19 0.74 5.30 2.34
N ALA A 20 0.91 3.99 2.45
CA ALA A 20 0.02 3.12 3.16
C ALA A 20 0.78 2.09 3.99
N LEU A 21 0.15 1.61 5.05
CA LEU A 21 0.66 0.54 5.91
C LEU A 21 0.03 -0.79 5.49
N VAL A 22 0.82 -1.85 5.33
CA VAL A 22 0.26 -3.19 5.08
C VAL A 22 -0.43 -3.69 6.36
N LEU A 23 -1.75 -3.89 6.29
CA LEU A 23 -2.53 -4.42 7.40
C LEU A 23 -2.63 -5.95 7.36
N GLU A 24 -2.88 -6.49 6.17
CA GLU A 24 -3.13 -7.91 5.99
C GLU A 24 -2.54 -8.38 4.66
N GLY A 25 -1.74 -9.45 4.70
CA GLY A 25 -1.25 -10.12 3.49
C GLY A 25 -2.36 -10.94 2.84
N ASN A 26 -2.42 -10.93 1.51
CA ASN A 26 -3.39 -11.74 0.77
C ASN A 26 -2.76 -13.08 0.36
N LYS A 27 -3.30 -14.20 0.89
CA LYS A 27 -2.78 -15.55 0.62
C LYS A 27 -2.99 -16.01 -0.82
N SER A 28 -4.10 -15.59 -1.44
CA SER A 28 -4.42 -15.93 -2.83
C SER A 28 -3.61 -15.08 -3.81
N ASN A 29 -3.37 -13.81 -3.46
CA ASN A 29 -2.60 -12.89 -4.28
C ASN A 29 -1.63 -12.03 -3.44
N PRO A 30 -0.40 -12.51 -3.17
CA PRO A 30 0.54 -11.86 -2.26
C PRO A 30 0.98 -10.44 -2.64
N ILE A 31 0.81 -10.05 -3.91
CA ILE A 31 1.13 -8.69 -4.41
C ILE A 31 -0.03 -7.70 -4.21
N LYS A 32 -1.20 -8.18 -3.78
CA LYS A 32 -2.41 -7.37 -3.54
C LYS A 32 -2.90 -7.51 -2.08
N PRO A 33 -2.13 -7.03 -1.09
CA PRO A 33 -2.55 -7.01 0.31
C PRO A 33 -3.60 -5.93 0.58
N LYS A 34 -4.22 -5.99 1.77
CA LYS A 34 -4.99 -4.86 2.30
C LYS A 34 -4.06 -3.87 2.98
N VAL A 35 -4.23 -2.59 2.68
CA VAL A 35 -3.36 -1.52 3.16
C VAL A 35 -4.18 -0.37 3.74
N LYS A 36 -3.62 0.33 4.74
CA LYS A 36 -4.21 1.53 5.32
C LYS A 36 -3.49 2.76 4.84
N LEU A 37 -4.18 3.58 4.05
CA LEU A 37 -3.67 4.88 3.62
C LEU A 37 -3.52 5.80 4.84
N PHE A 38 -2.44 6.57 4.92
CA PHE A 38 -2.28 7.55 6.02
C PHE A 38 -1.55 8.83 5.61
N TYR A 39 -0.82 8.84 4.49
CA TYR A 39 -0.07 10.02 4.06
C TYR A 39 -0.11 10.24 2.55
N ASN A 40 -0.13 11.50 2.13
CA ASN A 40 0.02 11.90 0.75
C ASN A 40 1.44 12.44 0.52
N ALA A 41 2.31 11.62 -0.08
CA ALA A 41 3.70 12.01 -0.30
C ALA A 41 3.85 13.05 -1.42
N LYS A 42 2.90 13.14 -2.35
CA LYS A 42 2.90 14.18 -3.39
C LYS A 42 2.75 15.59 -2.82
N HIS A 43 1.91 15.74 -1.80
CA HIS A 43 1.56 17.04 -1.22
C HIS A 43 2.06 17.24 0.22
N GLY A 44 2.75 16.27 0.80
CA GLY A 44 3.42 16.40 2.09
C GLY A 44 2.49 16.49 3.31
N HIS A 45 1.31 15.87 3.31
CA HIS A 45 0.37 15.94 4.43
C HIS A 45 -0.28 14.60 4.77
N HIS A 46 -0.71 14.47 6.03
CA HIS A 46 -1.53 13.35 6.48
C HIS A 46 -2.90 13.39 5.81
N VAL A 47 -3.37 12.23 5.38
CA VAL A 47 -4.74 12.07 4.85
C VAL A 47 -5.60 11.34 5.86
N THR A 48 -6.91 11.50 5.72
CA THR A 48 -7.87 10.68 6.46
C THR A 48 -7.54 9.21 6.25
N PRO A 49 -7.28 8.44 7.33
CA PRO A 49 -6.93 7.05 7.19
C PRO A 49 -8.05 6.27 6.51
N LYS A 50 -7.70 5.54 5.46
CA LYS A 50 -8.66 4.74 4.68
C LYS A 50 -8.08 3.37 4.41
N ASP A 51 -8.85 2.35 4.72
CA ASP A 51 -8.50 0.98 4.38
C ASP A 51 -8.79 0.75 2.89
N LEU A 52 -7.81 0.20 2.20
CA LEU A 52 -7.84 -0.09 0.77
C LEU A 52 -7.47 -1.54 0.56
N ASP A 53 -8.37 -2.30 -0.07
CA ASP A 53 -8.05 -3.62 -0.56
C ASP A 53 -7.52 -3.50 -2.00
N LEU A 54 -6.25 -3.87 -2.20
CA LEU A 54 -5.63 -3.82 -3.52
C LEU A 54 -6.10 -4.95 -4.43
N ASN A 55 -6.88 -5.91 -3.91
CA ASN A 55 -7.48 -7.00 -4.65
C ASN A 55 -8.77 -6.61 -5.39
N GLU A 56 -9.34 -5.43 -5.11
CA GLU A 56 -10.57 -5.00 -5.78
C GLU A 56 -10.35 -4.78 -7.29
N PRO A 57 -11.29 -5.22 -8.14
CA PRO A 57 -11.14 -5.17 -9.60
C PRO A 57 -11.07 -3.74 -10.16
N ASP A 58 -11.76 -2.78 -9.54
CA ASP A 58 -11.77 -1.37 -9.96
C ASP A 58 -10.57 -0.55 -9.44
N GLN A 59 -9.68 -1.19 -8.68
CA GLN A 59 -8.57 -0.49 -8.03
C GLN A 59 -7.33 -0.46 -8.93
N SER A 60 -7.13 0.66 -9.63
CA SER A 60 -5.93 0.91 -10.45
C SER A 60 -4.65 1.15 -9.64
N ILE A 61 -4.77 1.25 -8.32
CA ILE A 61 -3.68 1.56 -7.39
C ILE A 61 -2.85 0.31 -7.10
N LYS A 62 -1.52 0.42 -7.25
CA LYS A 62 -0.57 -0.69 -7.01
C LYS A 62 0.57 -0.24 -6.10
N ILE A 63 1.30 -1.20 -5.52
CA ILE A 63 2.50 -0.93 -4.73
C ILE A 63 3.68 -0.68 -5.67
N VAL A 64 4.39 0.43 -5.46
CA VAL A 64 5.58 0.85 -6.23
C VAL A 64 6.87 0.47 -5.51
N SER A 65 6.89 0.61 -4.19
CA SER A 65 8.05 0.30 -3.35
C SER A 65 7.70 0.27 -1.88
N SER A 66 8.40 -0.56 -1.10
CA SER A 66 8.44 -0.42 0.36
C SER A 66 9.30 0.76 0.77
N ILE A 67 8.87 1.48 1.80
CA ILE A 67 9.66 2.48 2.50
C ILE A 67 10.34 1.77 3.67
N LYS A 68 11.67 1.87 3.72
CA LYS A 68 12.43 1.46 4.90
C LYS A 68 12.55 2.69 5.81
N PRO A 69 12.47 2.50 7.14
CA PRO A 69 12.79 3.56 8.10
C PRO A 69 14.24 4.04 7.92
#